data_AF-A0A7W3W3Q2-F1
#
_entry.id   AF-A0A7W3W3Q2-F1
#
_cell.length_a   1.000
_cell.length_b   1.000
_cell.length_c   1.000
_cell.angle_alpha   90.00
_cell.angle_beta   90.00
_cell.angle_gamma   90.00
#
_symmetry.space_group_name_H-M   'P 1'
#
loop_
_entity.id
_entity.type
_entity.pdbx_description
1 polymer ?
#
loop_
_entity_poly.entity_id
_entity_poly.type
_entity_poly.pdbx_seq_one_letter_code
_entity_poly.pdbx_strand_id
1 'polypeptide(L)'
;MNDRDTSADNEPKSPEAPASPSAALPHQSRAGRWYRLATAAFVLAAVAVLGGSGWWLFDGRAIDGYALPDGAIPLGTHEVCAGTVTVSLKTDAEMTAVARTLRGDPRVLRSYTETQQEAYARFRRIFANQPQLLETTGPDAMPASVIVVPKDQNATAGIAGQFRVQFPAARKVSDDNEVRSRFAGPGYRDPNCLPNGEHSR
;
A
#
# COMPACT_ATOMS: atom_id res chain seq x y z
N MET A 1 -16.88 63.54 -14.18
CA MET A 1 -16.77 62.89 -12.84
C MET A 1 -15.35 62.33 -12.72
N ASN A 2 -14.50 63.19 -12.16
CA ASN A 2 -13.23 63.00 -11.45
C ASN A 2 -12.20 62.00 -11.98
N ASP A 3 -11.30 62.57 -12.79
CA ASP A 3 -9.85 62.51 -12.68
C ASP A 3 -9.32 62.29 -11.24
N ARG A 4 -8.26 61.48 -11.13
CA ARG A 4 -7.38 61.42 -9.95
C ARG A 4 -6.02 61.98 -10.32
N ASP A 5 -5.74 63.16 -9.81
CA ASP A 5 -4.39 63.62 -9.48
C ASP A 5 -3.99 63.07 -8.12
N THR A 6 -2.78 62.51 -7.97
CA THR A 6 -1.90 62.87 -6.84
C THR A 6 -0.43 62.48 -7.12
N SER A 7 0.39 63.52 -7.17
CA SER A 7 1.80 63.66 -6.79
C SER A 7 2.53 62.47 -6.18
N ALA A 8 3.78 62.26 -6.57
CA ALA A 8 4.92 62.84 -5.86
C ALA A 8 6.25 62.33 -6.43
N ASP A 9 7.02 63.30 -6.92
CA ASP A 9 8.48 63.43 -6.90
C ASP A 9 9.31 62.28 -6.29
N ASN A 10 10.31 61.82 -7.06
CA ASN A 10 11.69 61.73 -6.59
C ASN A 10 12.63 61.39 -7.76
N GLU A 11 13.23 62.43 -8.30
CA GLU A 11 14.42 62.36 -9.16
C GLU A 11 15.66 62.20 -8.28
N PRO A 12 16.63 61.36 -8.69
CA PRO A 12 18.02 61.71 -8.44
C PRO A 12 18.85 61.64 -9.71
N LYS A 13 19.07 62.83 -10.28
CA LYS A 13 20.38 63.40 -10.63
C LYS A 13 21.49 62.42 -10.98
N SER A 14 21.69 62.25 -12.28
CA SER A 14 22.93 61.72 -12.88
C SER A 14 24.02 62.81 -12.92
N PRO A 15 25.26 62.54 -12.49
CA PRO A 15 26.43 63.33 -12.90
C PRO A 15 27.24 62.62 -13.99
N GLU A 16 27.52 63.36 -15.05
CA GLU A 16 28.29 62.96 -16.24
C GLU A 16 29.79 63.28 -16.10
N ALA A 17 30.62 62.25 -16.30
CA ALA A 17 31.99 62.13 -16.89
C ALA A 17 33.20 62.96 -16.38
N PRO A 18 34.45 62.40 -16.44
CA PRO A 18 35.20 62.31 -17.71
C PRO A 18 36.05 61.03 -17.98
N ALA A 19 36.11 60.66 -19.26
CA ALA A 19 37.12 59.98 -20.12
C ALA A 19 38.20 58.97 -19.60
N SER A 20 38.15 57.75 -20.19
CA SER A 20 39.19 56.86 -20.83
C SER A 20 40.60 56.65 -20.23
N PRO A 21 41.26 55.45 -20.32
CA PRO A 21 41.38 54.56 -21.51
C PRO A 21 41.33 53.02 -21.26
N SER A 22 41.40 52.28 -22.37
CA SER A 22 41.51 50.81 -22.52
C SER A 22 42.38 50.05 -21.50
N ALA A 23 41.92 48.86 -21.07
CA ALA A 23 42.58 47.56 -21.32
C ALA A 23 42.23 46.49 -20.26
N ALA A 24 42.28 45.23 -20.71
CA ALA A 24 42.40 43.99 -19.94
C ALA A 24 41.12 43.43 -19.28
N LEU A 25 40.54 42.43 -19.98
CA LEU A 25 39.67 41.41 -19.42
C LEU A 25 40.33 40.72 -18.22
N PRO A 26 39.71 40.67 -17.03
CA PRO A 26 40.15 39.76 -15.99
C PRO A 26 39.74 38.33 -16.37
N HIS A 27 40.79 37.56 -16.60
CA HIS A 27 40.82 36.12 -16.79
C HIS A 27 40.12 35.42 -15.60
N GLN A 28 38.80 35.18 -15.69
CA GLN A 28 38.10 34.38 -14.69
C GLN A 28 38.66 32.96 -14.74
N SER A 29 39.38 32.61 -13.68
CA SER A 29 40.05 31.33 -13.51
C SER A 29 39.05 30.18 -13.53
N ARG A 30 39.26 29.25 -14.46
CA ARG A 30 38.45 28.03 -14.71
C ARG A 30 38.29 27.10 -13.50
N ALA A 31 38.98 27.35 -12.39
CA ALA A 31 39.05 26.46 -11.24
C ALA A 31 37.81 26.49 -10.32
N GLY A 32 37.04 27.58 -10.29
CA GLY A 32 35.88 27.70 -9.38
C GLY A 32 34.58 27.07 -9.89
N ARG A 33 34.46 26.82 -11.21
CA ARG A 33 33.22 26.32 -11.83
C ARG A 33 33.06 24.80 -11.73
N TRP A 34 34.17 24.08 -11.58
CA TRP A 34 34.17 22.61 -11.43
C TRP A 34 33.73 22.15 -10.03
N TYR A 35 34.06 22.93 -8.99
CA TYR A 35 33.69 22.60 -7.60
C TYR A 35 32.18 22.72 -7.30
N ARG A 36 31.46 23.58 -8.04
CA ARG A 36 30.01 23.73 -7.88
C ARG A 36 29.19 22.66 -8.60
N LEU A 37 29.76 22.00 -9.61
CA LEU A 37 29.10 20.88 -10.30
C LEU A 37 29.32 19.55 -9.58
N ALA A 38 30.48 19.36 -8.94
CA ALA A 38 30.79 18.15 -8.18
C ALA A 38 29.92 18.00 -6.90
N THR A 39 29.56 19.11 -6.25
CA THR A 39 28.74 19.10 -5.03
C THR A 39 27.26 18.84 -5.31
N ALA A 40 26.71 19.37 -6.42
CA ALA A 40 25.33 19.09 -6.82
C ALA A 40 25.10 17.61 -7.20
N ALA A 41 26.09 16.98 -7.84
CA ALA A 41 26.02 15.56 -8.20
C ALA A 41 26.05 14.64 -6.97
N PHE A 42 26.81 14.99 -5.92
CA PHE A 42 26.90 14.18 -4.70
C PHE A 42 25.62 14.27 -3.85
N VAL A 43 24.96 15.43 -3.80
CA VAL A 43 23.68 15.59 -3.09
C VAL A 43 22.54 14.87 -3.81
N LEU A 44 22.49 14.91 -5.14
CA LEU A 44 21.49 14.13 -5.90
C LEU A 44 21.74 12.61 -5.84
N ALA A 45 23.01 12.17 -5.78
CA ALA A 45 23.34 10.76 -5.57
C ALA A 45 22.99 10.29 -4.14
N ALA A 46 23.16 11.13 -3.11
CA ALA A 46 22.82 10.76 -1.74
C ALA A 46 21.30 10.67 -1.49
N VAL A 47 20.49 11.52 -2.13
CA VAL A 47 19.02 11.46 -2.00
C VAL A 47 18.44 10.25 -2.76
N ALA A 48 19.08 9.79 -3.85
CA ALA A 48 18.68 8.56 -4.52
C ALA A 48 19.01 7.27 -3.73
N VAL A 49 20.04 7.31 -2.87
CA VAL A 49 20.44 6.14 -2.04
C VAL A 49 19.64 6.05 -0.73
N LEU A 50 19.16 7.17 -0.18
CA LEU A 50 18.43 7.19 1.10
C LEU A 50 16.91 7.47 1.00
N GLY A 51 16.41 7.96 -0.14
CA GLY A 51 14.99 8.29 -0.31
C GLY A 51 14.18 7.35 -1.21
N GLY A 52 14.82 6.53 -2.06
CA GLY A 52 14.14 5.71 -3.08
C GLY A 52 14.19 4.19 -2.85
N SER A 53 14.94 3.74 -1.86
CA SER A 53 15.27 2.33 -1.62
C SER A 53 14.40 1.64 -0.56
N GLY A 54 13.46 2.36 0.06
CA GLY A 54 12.61 1.83 1.13
C GLY A 54 11.45 0.95 0.65
N TRP A 55 10.93 1.14 -0.57
CA TRP A 55 9.76 0.38 -1.05
C TRP A 55 10.10 -1.00 -1.61
N TRP A 56 11.30 -1.19 -2.17
CA TRP A 56 11.74 -2.51 -2.68
C TRP A 56 12.12 -3.50 -1.57
N LEU A 57 12.30 -3.05 -0.32
CA LEU A 57 12.54 -3.94 0.82
C LEU A 57 11.25 -4.61 1.34
N PHE A 58 10.07 -4.21 0.88
CA PHE A 58 8.80 -4.83 1.24
C PHE A 58 8.33 -5.93 0.25
N ASP A 59 8.97 -6.07 -0.92
CA ASP A 59 8.44 -6.91 -2.00
C ASP A 59 9.08 -8.32 -2.11
N GLY A 60 9.78 -8.81 -1.07
CA GLY A 60 10.38 -10.15 -1.22
C GLY A 60 11.21 -10.73 -0.10
N ARG A 61 11.29 -10.13 1.10
CA ARG A 61 11.74 -10.92 2.25
C ARG A 61 10.59 -11.80 2.70
N ALA A 62 10.67 -13.08 2.32
CA ALA A 62 10.04 -14.15 3.06
C ALA A 62 10.27 -13.87 4.54
N ILE A 63 9.19 -13.65 5.28
CA ILE A 63 9.29 -13.55 6.72
C ILE A 63 9.57 -14.97 7.20
N ASP A 64 10.86 -15.29 7.37
CA ASP A 64 11.31 -16.49 8.06
C ASP A 64 10.68 -16.49 9.46
N GLY A 65 9.69 -17.36 9.68
CA GLY A 65 9.15 -17.63 11.01
C GLY A 65 7.64 -17.60 11.15
N TYR A 66 6.86 -17.14 10.16
CA TYR A 66 5.43 -17.43 10.16
C TYR A 66 5.19 -18.79 9.52
N ALA A 67 5.38 -19.84 10.31
CA ALA A 67 4.67 -21.08 10.06
C ALA A 67 3.17 -20.74 10.11
N LEU A 68 2.56 -20.55 8.94
CA LEU A 68 1.11 -20.64 8.83
C LEU A 68 0.75 -21.99 9.44
N PRO A 69 -0.04 -22.03 10.54
CA PRO A 69 -0.46 -23.31 11.12
C PRO A 69 -1.09 -24.15 10.02
N ASP A 70 -0.78 -25.45 10.03
CA ASP A 70 -1.10 -26.41 8.97
C ASP A 70 -2.46 -26.12 8.29
N GLY A 71 -2.41 -25.43 7.14
CA GLY A 71 -3.55 -25.18 6.25
C GLY A 71 -4.67 -24.24 6.72
N ALA A 72 -4.79 -23.89 8.01
CA ALA A 72 -5.95 -23.16 8.52
C ALA A 72 -5.69 -21.65 8.70
N ILE A 73 -6.48 -20.81 8.03
CA ILE A 73 -6.49 -19.36 8.28
C ILE A 73 -7.47 -19.09 9.44
N PRO A 74 -7.00 -18.60 10.61
CA PRO A 74 -7.90 -18.27 11.71
C PRO A 74 -8.70 -17.01 11.38
N LEU A 75 -10.00 -17.18 11.11
CA LEU A 75 -10.96 -16.11 10.88
C LEU A 75 -11.85 -15.99 12.12
N GLY A 76 -11.42 -15.17 13.08
CA GLY A 76 -12.10 -15.06 14.37
C GLY A 76 -12.06 -16.38 15.14
N THR A 77 -13.21 -17.08 15.21
CA THR A 77 -13.38 -18.38 15.89
C THR A 77 -13.53 -19.56 14.91
N HIS A 78 -13.23 -19.34 13.63
CA HIS A 78 -13.32 -20.33 12.56
C HIS A 78 -11.94 -20.66 12.00
N GLU A 79 -11.70 -21.95 11.75
CA GLU A 79 -10.53 -22.45 11.03
C GLU A 79 -10.99 -22.90 9.64
N VAL A 80 -10.63 -22.12 8.62
CA VAL A 80 -11.01 -22.35 7.23
C VAL A 80 -9.86 -23.02 6.49
N CYS A 81 -10.13 -24.19 5.93
CA CYS A 81 -9.20 -25.02 5.16
C CYS A 81 -9.44 -24.97 3.65
N ALA A 82 -10.62 -24.48 3.25
CA ALA A 82 -10.98 -24.26 1.87
C ALA A 82 -10.22 -23.08 1.25
N GLY A 83 -10.07 -23.09 -0.08
CA GLY A 83 -9.63 -21.91 -0.81
C GLY A 83 -10.63 -20.78 -0.64
N THR A 84 -10.12 -19.60 -0.31
CA THR A 84 -10.90 -18.40 0.00
C THR A 84 -10.65 -17.29 -1.01
N VAL A 85 -11.66 -16.43 -1.16
CA VAL A 85 -11.56 -15.16 -1.87
C VAL A 85 -11.84 -14.05 -0.85
N THR A 86 -10.88 -13.16 -0.64
CA THR A 86 -10.96 -12.10 0.36
C THR A 86 -11.20 -10.76 -0.32
N VAL A 87 -12.29 -10.10 0.04
CA VAL A 87 -12.64 -8.73 -0.39
C VAL A 87 -12.28 -7.78 0.75
N SER A 88 -11.22 -6.98 0.56
CA SER A 88 -10.75 -5.97 1.53
C SER A 88 -11.39 -4.61 1.24
N LEU A 89 -11.90 -3.97 2.28
CA LEU A 89 -12.72 -2.77 2.24
C LEU A 89 -12.14 -1.71 3.18
N LYS A 90 -12.56 -0.45 2.99
CA LYS A 90 -12.01 0.66 3.78
C LYS A 90 -12.68 0.75 5.15
N THR A 91 -13.95 0.40 5.24
CA THR A 91 -14.74 0.58 6.47
C THR A 91 -15.59 -0.65 6.81
N ASP A 92 -15.95 -0.79 8.08
CA ASP A 92 -16.85 -1.86 8.55
C ASP A 92 -18.26 -1.73 7.96
N ALA A 93 -18.69 -0.51 7.63
CA ALA A 93 -19.98 -0.25 6.97
C ALA A 93 -20.00 -0.80 5.54
N GLU A 94 -18.93 -0.57 4.76
CA GLU A 94 -18.75 -1.16 3.43
C GLU A 94 -18.71 -2.69 3.51
N MET A 95 -17.96 -3.24 4.47
CA MET A 95 -17.91 -4.68 4.75
C MET A 95 -19.31 -5.25 5.00
N THR A 96 -20.10 -4.60 5.85
CA THR A 96 -21.46 -5.06 6.16
C THR A 96 -22.36 -5.06 4.92
N ALA A 97 -22.22 -4.05 4.04
CA ALA A 97 -22.98 -3.96 2.80
C ALA A 97 -22.59 -5.05 1.79
N VAL A 98 -21.29 -5.28 1.61
CA VAL A 98 -20.76 -6.34 0.74
C VAL A 98 -21.16 -7.72 1.25
N ALA A 99 -21.02 -7.97 2.56
CA ALA A 99 -21.42 -9.23 3.18
C ALA A 99 -22.92 -9.52 2.97
N ARG A 100 -23.78 -8.51 3.09
CA ARG A 100 -25.21 -8.66 2.81
C ARG A 100 -25.48 -9.07 1.36
N THR A 101 -24.73 -8.49 0.42
CA THR A 101 -24.83 -8.83 -1.01
C THR A 101 -24.40 -10.28 -1.26
N LEU A 102 -23.29 -10.71 -0.65
CA LEU A 102 -22.72 -12.04 -0.87
C LEU A 102 -23.50 -13.19 -0.22
N ARG A 103 -24.33 -12.92 0.80
CA ARG A 103 -25.20 -13.96 1.42
C ARG A 103 -26.17 -14.60 0.42
N GLY A 104 -26.61 -13.86 -0.59
CA GLY A 104 -27.52 -14.35 -1.63
C GLY A 104 -26.82 -14.84 -2.90
N ASP A 105 -25.48 -14.81 -2.94
CA ASP A 105 -24.74 -15.12 -4.16
C ASP A 105 -24.68 -16.64 -4.37
N PRO A 106 -25.14 -17.15 -5.53
CA PRO A 106 -25.19 -18.59 -5.78
C PRO A 106 -23.80 -19.24 -5.83
N ARG A 107 -22.73 -18.48 -6.04
CA ARG A 107 -21.34 -18.97 -6.08
C ARG A 107 -20.74 -19.13 -4.69
N VAL A 108 -21.33 -18.49 -3.68
CA VAL A 108 -20.81 -18.43 -2.31
C VAL A 108 -21.39 -19.56 -1.48
N LEU A 109 -20.51 -20.34 -0.85
CA LEU A 109 -20.90 -21.35 0.13
C LEU A 109 -21.10 -20.70 1.51
N ARG A 110 -20.09 -19.94 1.93
CA ARG A 110 -20.04 -19.22 3.21
C ARG A 110 -19.33 -17.89 3.01
N SER A 111 -19.69 -16.90 3.81
CA SER A 111 -18.97 -15.64 3.92
C SER A 111 -18.77 -15.29 5.39
N TYR A 112 -17.55 -14.92 5.73
CA TYR A 112 -17.15 -14.44 7.05
C TYR A 112 -16.82 -12.97 6.96
N THR A 113 -17.10 -12.25 8.03
CA THR A 113 -16.80 -10.83 8.15
C THR A 113 -15.70 -10.65 9.17
N GLU A 114 -14.76 -9.77 8.86
CA GLU A 114 -13.74 -9.33 9.79
C GLU A 114 -13.74 -7.81 9.81
N THR A 115 -14.03 -7.25 10.97
CA THR A 115 -13.98 -5.80 11.22
C THR A 115 -12.54 -5.31 11.29
N GLN A 116 -12.34 -4.00 11.17
CA GLN A 116 -11.01 -3.39 11.34
C GLN A 116 -10.39 -3.74 12.71
N GLN A 117 -11.23 -3.78 13.75
CA GLN A 117 -10.80 -4.10 15.11
C GLN A 117 -10.37 -5.57 15.24
N GLU A 118 -11.10 -6.50 14.63
CA GLU A 118 -10.73 -7.93 14.62
C GLU A 118 -9.46 -8.18 13.80
N ALA A 119 -9.34 -7.53 12.64
CA ALA A 119 -8.15 -7.57 11.82
C ALA A 119 -6.93 -7.03 12.59
N TYR A 120 -7.10 -5.95 13.36
CA TYR A 120 -6.05 -5.41 14.23
C TYR A 120 -5.69 -6.36 15.37
N ALA A 121 -6.68 -7.00 16.00
CA ALA A 121 -6.43 -7.99 17.03
C ALA A 121 -5.68 -9.22 16.48
N ARG A 122 -5.96 -9.65 15.24
CA ARG A 122 -5.18 -10.69 14.55
C ARG A 122 -3.76 -10.20 14.23
N PHE A 123 -3.63 -8.98 13.71
CA PHE A 123 -2.35 -8.35 13.40
C PHE A 123 -1.44 -8.30 14.64
N ARG A 124 -1.95 -7.83 15.78
CA ARG A 124 -1.19 -7.79 17.05
C ARG A 124 -0.70 -9.16 17.50
N ARG A 125 -1.48 -10.22 17.27
CA ARG A 125 -1.07 -11.60 17.59
C ARG A 125 0.05 -12.08 16.69
N ILE A 126 -0.08 -11.87 15.37
CA ILE A 126 0.93 -12.28 14.38
C ILE A 126 2.25 -11.52 14.59
N PHE A 127 2.17 -10.22 14.83
CA PHE A 127 3.34 -9.35 14.96
C PHE A 127 3.71 -9.08 16.43
N ALA A 128 3.32 -9.96 17.36
CA ALA A 128 3.60 -9.82 18.79
C ALA A 128 5.10 -9.67 19.09
N ASN A 129 5.95 -10.33 18.29
CA ASN A 129 7.40 -10.29 18.41
C ASN A 129 8.06 -9.10 17.68
N GLN A 130 7.26 -8.21 17.08
CA GLN A 130 7.72 -7.06 16.31
C GLN A 130 7.11 -5.75 16.86
N PRO A 131 7.53 -5.30 18.05
CA PRO A 131 6.89 -4.18 18.76
C PRO A 131 6.89 -2.88 17.95
N GLN A 132 7.96 -2.62 17.18
CA GLN A 132 8.08 -1.45 16.30
C GLN A 132 6.92 -1.34 15.29
N LEU A 133 6.43 -2.49 14.81
CA LEU A 133 5.32 -2.54 13.86
C LEU A 133 3.97 -2.32 14.55
N LEU A 134 3.85 -2.73 15.82
CA LEU A 134 2.65 -2.52 16.63
C LEU A 134 2.49 -1.05 17.07
N GLU A 135 3.60 -0.34 17.30
CA GLU A 135 3.61 1.07 17.68
C GLU A 135 3.16 2.00 16.55
N THR A 136 3.44 1.61 15.30
CA THR A 136 3.19 2.44 14.11
C THR A 136 1.88 2.11 13.40
N THR A 137 1.22 1.01 13.77
CA THR A 137 0.01 0.53 13.11
C THR A 137 -1.19 0.66 14.03
N GLY A 138 -2.13 1.53 13.68
CA GLY A 138 -3.42 1.66 14.34
C GLY A 138 -4.49 0.71 13.77
N PRO A 139 -5.63 0.54 14.48
CA PRO A 139 -6.75 -0.25 13.98
C PRO A 139 -7.38 0.33 12.70
N ASP A 140 -7.33 1.65 12.53
CA ASP A 140 -7.80 2.37 11.34
C ASP A 140 -6.97 2.07 10.07
N ALA A 141 -5.71 1.64 10.24
CA ALA A 141 -4.86 1.17 9.15
C ALA A 141 -5.23 -0.23 8.65
N MET A 142 -6.00 -0.99 9.44
CA MET A 142 -6.44 -2.33 9.07
C MET A 142 -7.67 -2.28 8.16
N PRO A 143 -7.69 -3.02 7.04
CA PRO A 143 -8.88 -3.12 6.23
C PRO A 143 -9.93 -3.98 6.94
N ALA A 144 -11.20 -3.59 6.82
CA ALA A 144 -12.30 -4.52 7.04
C ALA A 144 -12.32 -5.53 5.88
N SER A 145 -12.74 -6.76 6.11
CA SER A 145 -12.78 -7.75 5.04
C SER A 145 -14.00 -8.67 5.07
N VAL A 146 -14.38 -9.13 3.88
CA VAL A 146 -15.31 -10.23 3.71
C VAL A 146 -14.53 -11.40 3.09
N ILE A 147 -14.41 -12.48 3.85
CA ILE A 147 -13.74 -13.70 3.41
C ILE A 147 -14.80 -14.66 2.90
N VAL A 148 -14.68 -15.05 1.64
CA VAL A 148 -15.66 -15.88 0.94
C VAL A 148 -15.08 -17.26 0.73
N VAL A 149 -15.84 -18.28 1.12
CA VAL A 149 -15.60 -19.67 0.71
C VAL A 149 -16.48 -19.94 -0.50
N PRO A 150 -15.91 -20.15 -1.70
CA PRO A 150 -16.68 -20.52 -2.87
C PRO A 150 -17.24 -21.94 -2.78
N LYS A 151 -18.38 -22.18 -3.45
CA LYS A 151 -18.88 -23.54 -3.65
C LYS A 151 -17.95 -24.36 -4.55
N ASP A 152 -17.45 -23.74 -5.61
CA ASP A 152 -16.45 -24.35 -6.49
C ASP A 152 -15.04 -23.90 -6.09
N GLN A 153 -14.33 -24.82 -5.44
CA GLN A 153 -12.97 -24.65 -4.94
C GLN A 153 -11.92 -24.52 -6.06
N ASN A 154 -12.26 -24.88 -7.30
CA ASN A 154 -11.38 -24.70 -8.45
C ASN A 154 -11.58 -23.34 -9.14
N ALA A 155 -12.65 -22.61 -8.80
CA ALA A 155 -13.03 -21.36 -9.45
C ALA A 155 -12.63 -20.09 -8.68
N THR A 156 -11.83 -20.20 -7.61
CA THR A 156 -11.43 -19.08 -6.74
C THR A 156 -10.88 -17.88 -7.51
N ALA A 157 -9.96 -18.10 -8.46
CA ALA A 157 -9.38 -17.04 -9.29
C ALA A 157 -10.42 -16.36 -10.19
N GLY A 158 -11.30 -17.15 -10.82
CA GLY A 158 -12.39 -16.62 -11.67
C GLY A 158 -13.41 -15.81 -10.86
N ILE A 159 -13.77 -16.31 -9.68
CA ILE A 159 -14.66 -15.62 -8.74
C ILE A 159 -14.02 -14.32 -8.23
N ALA A 160 -12.73 -14.34 -7.88
CA ALA A 160 -11.99 -13.14 -7.52
C ALA A 160 -12.00 -12.11 -8.66
N GLY A 161 -11.80 -12.54 -9.91
CA GLY A 161 -11.92 -11.67 -11.09
C GLY A 161 -13.30 -11.03 -11.21
N GLN A 162 -14.37 -11.81 -10.99
CA GLN A 162 -15.75 -11.31 -11.03
C GLN A 162 -16.04 -10.35 -9.87
N PHE A 163 -15.55 -10.62 -8.66
CA PHE A 163 -15.71 -9.75 -7.50
C PHE A 163 -14.97 -8.42 -7.67
N ARG A 164 -13.82 -8.37 -8.36
CA ARG A 164 -13.14 -7.11 -8.69
C ARG A 164 -14.02 -6.19 -9.54
N VAL A 165 -14.79 -6.75 -10.47
CA VAL A 165 -15.73 -5.99 -11.30
C VAL A 165 -16.99 -5.62 -10.52
N GLN A 166 -17.50 -6.55 -9.71
CA GLN A 166 -18.73 -6.36 -8.93
C GLN A 166 -18.57 -5.35 -7.79
N PHE A 167 -17.38 -5.26 -7.19
CA PHE A 167 -17.07 -4.39 -6.06
C PHE A 167 -15.91 -3.44 -6.39
N PRO A 168 -16.11 -2.46 -7.30
CA PRO A 168 -15.04 -1.55 -7.70
C PRO A 168 -14.55 -0.63 -6.56
N ALA A 169 -15.37 -0.46 -5.51
CA ALA A 169 -15.01 0.27 -4.31
C ALA A 169 -14.12 -0.53 -3.33
N ALA A 170 -13.93 -1.84 -3.56
CA ALA A 170 -13.05 -2.66 -2.74
C ALA A 170 -11.59 -2.19 -2.88
N ARG A 171 -10.87 -2.09 -1.76
CA ARG A 171 -9.44 -1.76 -1.76
C ARG A 171 -8.63 -2.85 -2.46
N LYS A 172 -9.01 -4.11 -2.24
CA LYS A 172 -8.35 -5.27 -2.83
C LYS A 172 -9.32 -6.44 -2.89
N VAL A 173 -9.17 -7.27 -3.91
CA VAL A 173 -9.76 -8.62 -3.95
C VAL A 173 -8.64 -9.60 -4.24
N SER A 174 -8.41 -10.52 -3.32
CA SER A 174 -7.35 -11.54 -3.39
C SER A 174 -7.96 -12.93 -3.41
N ASP A 175 -7.37 -13.84 -4.15
CA ASP A 175 -7.60 -15.27 -4.00
C ASP A 175 -6.42 -15.90 -3.24
N ASP A 176 -6.72 -16.61 -2.15
CA ASP A 176 -5.68 -17.17 -1.27
C ASP A 176 -5.04 -18.43 -1.88
N ASN A 177 -5.52 -18.84 -3.06
CA ASN A 177 -5.00 -19.96 -3.81
C ASN A 177 -3.58 -19.68 -4.34
N GLU A 178 -3.24 -18.41 -4.62
CA GLU A 178 -1.89 -18.06 -5.07
C GLU A 178 -0.84 -18.38 -4.00
N VAL A 179 -1.07 -17.94 -2.75
CA VAL A 179 -0.15 -18.22 -1.64
C VAL A 179 -0.09 -19.73 -1.38
N ARG A 180 -1.24 -20.40 -1.33
CA ARG A 180 -1.31 -21.86 -1.09
C ARG A 180 -0.62 -22.66 -2.18
N SER A 181 -0.80 -22.30 -3.44
CA SER A 181 -0.19 -23.01 -4.58
C SER A 181 1.34 -22.93 -4.59
N ARG A 182 1.91 -21.85 -4.04
CA ARG A 182 3.37 -21.69 -3.92
C ARG A 182 3.98 -22.64 -2.89
N PHE A 183 3.24 -22.99 -1.83
CA PHE A 183 3.74 -23.86 -0.75
C PHE A 183 3.29 -25.32 -0.86
N ALA A 184 2.06 -25.57 -1.29
CA ALA A 184 1.45 -26.90 -1.32
C ALA A 184 1.28 -27.49 -2.73
N GLY A 185 1.61 -26.72 -3.77
CA GLY A 185 1.43 -27.09 -5.17
C GLY A 185 0.03 -26.74 -5.73
N PRO A 186 -0.09 -26.64 -7.07
CA PRO A 186 -1.36 -26.31 -7.71
C PRO A 186 -2.41 -27.39 -7.44
N GLY A 187 -3.62 -26.97 -7.04
CA GLY A 187 -4.74 -27.88 -6.82
C GLY A 187 -4.71 -28.66 -5.49
N TYR A 188 -3.83 -28.30 -4.55
CA TYR A 188 -3.85 -28.88 -3.21
C TYR A 188 -5.22 -28.71 -2.56
N ARG A 189 -5.79 -29.82 -2.09
CA ARG A 189 -6.98 -29.87 -1.23
C ARG A 189 -6.57 -30.56 0.06
N ASP A 190 -6.89 -29.92 1.18
CA ASP A 190 -6.72 -30.54 2.48
C ASP A 190 -7.71 -31.72 2.59
N PRO A 191 -7.21 -32.97 2.77
CA PRO A 191 -8.04 -34.17 2.83
C PRO A 191 -8.96 -34.21 4.07
N ASN A 192 -8.64 -33.43 5.12
CA ASN A 192 -9.43 -33.33 6.33
C ASN A 192 -10.41 -32.14 6.31
N CYS A 193 -10.47 -31.41 5.18
CA CYS A 193 -11.38 -30.29 5.04
C CYS A 193 -12.81 -30.77 4.84
N LEU A 194 -13.71 -30.38 5.74
CA LEU A 194 -15.11 -30.76 5.64
C LEU A 194 -15.78 -30.07 4.43
N PRO A 195 -16.92 -30.61 3.93
CA PRO A 195 -17.64 -30.02 2.79
C PRO A 195 -18.12 -28.58 3.01
N ASN A 196 -18.20 -28.12 4.26
CA ASN A 196 -18.53 -26.74 4.62
C ASN A 196 -17.33 -25.78 4.50
N GLY A 197 -16.12 -26.28 4.26
CA GLY A 197 -14.88 -25.52 4.14
C GLY A 197 -14.16 -25.23 5.45
N GLU A 198 -14.59 -25.82 6.56
CA GLU A 198 -14.01 -25.65 7.90
C GLU A 198 -13.36 -26.96 8.38
N HIS A 199 -12.43 -26.87 9.33
CA HIS A 199 -11.99 -28.05 10.09
C HIS A 199 -13.00 -28.41 11.19
N SER A 200 -13.04 -29.68 11.57
CA SER A 200 -13.79 -30.10 12.76
C SER A 200 -13.03 -29.62 13.99
N ARG A 201 -13.65 -28.75 14.79
CA ARG A 201 -13.14 -28.37 16.13
C ARG A 201 -12.97 -29.58 17.03
#